data_AF-A0A329E6B6-F1
#
_entry.id   AF-A0A329E6B6-F1
#
_cell.length_a   1.000
_cell.length_b   1.000
_cell.length_c   1.000
_cell.angle_alpha   90.00
_cell.angle_beta   90.00
_cell.angle_gamma   90.00
#
_symmetry.space_group_name_H-M   'P 1'
#
loop_
_entity.id
_entity.type
_entity.pdbx_description
1 polymer ?
#
loop_
_entity_poly.entity_id
_entity_poly.type
_entity_poly.pdbx_seq_one_letter_code
_entity_poly.pdbx_strand_id
1 'polypeptide(L)'
;MSNKPKYPVYLSQLKQFKESAKQFADLISDESETSPISAFKRNDWLSQALGHKGHSDLTFFAKSCRDSDTSEELYLFCDDDQLQTAIIDIFSSKLPSVPREVIESAAFQMKMGEYFRMLNTPLTEEESEALSKLGGYGMDDTYYG
;
A
#
# COMPACT_ATOMS: atom_id res chain seq x y z
N MET A 1 -9.03 10.93 -23.44
CA MET A 1 -8.58 10.89 -22.04
C MET A 1 -8.67 9.43 -21.61
N SER A 2 -7.54 8.75 -21.41
CA SER A 2 -7.57 7.37 -20.91
C SER A 2 -8.20 7.37 -19.52
N ASN A 3 -9.34 6.72 -19.36
CA ASN A 3 -9.88 6.37 -18.04
C ASN A 3 -8.90 5.38 -17.42
N LYS A 4 -7.89 5.87 -16.68
CA LYS A 4 -7.15 4.99 -15.77
C LYS A 4 -8.18 4.41 -14.79
N PRO A 5 -8.24 3.08 -14.62
CA PRO A 5 -9.14 2.49 -13.64
C PRO A 5 -8.79 3.03 -12.26
N LYS A 6 -9.83 3.36 -11.48
CA LYS A 6 -9.64 3.79 -10.10
C LYS A 6 -9.10 2.63 -9.29
N TYR A 7 -8.02 2.84 -8.55
CA TYR A 7 -7.56 1.85 -7.60
C TYR A 7 -8.60 1.72 -6.48
N PRO A 8 -9.07 0.49 -6.18
CA PRO A 8 -10.09 0.30 -5.17
C PRO A 8 -9.50 0.51 -3.76
N VAL A 9 -10.18 1.34 -2.97
CA VAL A 9 -9.94 1.45 -1.52
C VAL A 9 -11.28 1.20 -0.85
N TYR A 10 -11.31 0.22 0.04
CA TYR A 10 -12.53 -0.19 0.73
C TYR A 10 -12.74 0.59 2.03
N LEU A 11 -13.92 0.44 2.62
CA LEU A 11 -14.33 1.22 3.79
C LEU A 11 -13.45 0.88 5.01
N SER A 12 -13.15 -0.41 5.20
CA SER A 12 -12.23 -0.93 6.23
C SER A 12 -10.82 -0.32 6.11
N GLN A 13 -10.37 -0.06 4.88
CA GLN A 13 -9.03 0.42 4.56
C GLN A 13 -8.86 1.94 4.68
N LEU A 14 -9.93 2.72 4.86
CA LEU A 14 -9.83 4.19 4.91
C LEU A 14 -8.96 4.70 6.07
N LYS A 15 -8.88 3.95 7.17
CA LYS A 15 -7.97 4.28 8.28
C LYS A 15 -6.51 4.09 7.86
N GLN A 16 -6.18 2.90 7.33
CA GLN A 16 -4.85 2.57 6.84
C GLN A 16 -4.41 3.53 5.73
N PHE A 17 -5.31 3.89 4.80
CA PHE A 17 -5.05 4.90 3.78
C PHE A 17 -4.55 6.22 4.37
N LYS A 18 -5.21 6.73 5.41
CA LYS A 18 -4.83 8.00 6.07
C LYS A 18 -3.51 7.87 6.83
N GLU A 19 -3.24 6.71 7.41
CA GLU A 19 -2.00 6.40 8.09
C GLU A 19 -0.84 6.34 7.09
N SER A 20 -1.00 5.63 5.96
CA SER A 20 -0.02 5.60 4.87
C SER A 20 0.22 6.99 4.28
N ALA A 21 -0.84 7.78 4.06
CA ALA A 21 -0.71 9.16 3.58
C ALA A 21 0.08 10.05 4.54
N LYS A 22 -0.11 9.84 5.86
CA LYS A 22 0.64 10.54 6.90
C LYS A 22 2.10 10.08 6.90
N GLN A 23 2.37 8.78 6.98
CA GLN A 23 3.72 8.23 7.02
C GLN A 23 4.54 8.67 5.80
N PHE A 24 3.96 8.58 4.61
CA PHE A 24 4.64 9.00 3.39
C PHE A 24 4.95 10.51 3.38
N ALA A 25 4.01 11.33 3.84
CA ALA A 25 4.23 12.77 3.96
C ALA A 25 5.30 13.12 5.01
N ASP A 26 5.31 12.41 6.14
CA ASP A 26 6.29 12.60 7.21
C ASP A 26 7.69 12.23 6.70
N LEU A 27 7.86 11.10 6.00
CA LEU A 27 9.13 10.70 5.35
C LEU A 27 9.65 11.76 4.39
N ILE A 28 8.78 12.30 3.52
CA ILE A 28 9.17 13.37 2.58
C ILE A 28 9.63 14.61 3.34
N SER A 29 8.86 15.05 4.35
CA SER A 29 9.19 16.25 5.13
C SER A 29 10.49 16.09 5.91
N ASP A 30 10.74 14.91 6.49
CA ASP A 30 11.95 14.61 7.24
C ASP A 30 13.20 14.59 6.33
N GLU A 31 13.12 13.97 5.15
CA GLU A 31 14.25 13.87 4.21
C GLU A 31 14.54 15.17 3.45
N SER A 32 13.53 16.01 3.22
CA SER A 32 13.67 17.27 2.47
C SER A 32 13.82 18.51 3.36
N GLU A 33 13.76 18.35 4.68
CA GLU A 33 13.71 19.45 5.66
C GLU A 33 12.59 20.47 5.37
N THR A 34 11.49 20.02 4.73
CA THR A 34 10.36 20.87 4.38
C THR A 34 9.29 20.90 5.47
N SER A 35 8.42 21.91 5.40
CA SER A 35 7.29 21.99 6.32
C SER A 35 6.34 20.79 6.17
N PRO A 36 5.74 20.31 7.28
CA PRO A 36 4.80 19.20 7.24
C PRO A 36 3.66 19.40 6.26
N ILE A 37 3.37 18.38 5.45
CA ILE A 37 2.24 18.40 4.51
C ILE A 37 0.94 18.22 5.30
N SER A 38 0.00 19.16 5.14
CA SER A 38 -1.28 19.12 5.87
C SER A 38 -2.10 17.87 5.54
N ALA A 39 -2.94 17.44 6.50
CA ALA A 39 -3.79 16.26 6.35
C ALA A 39 -4.69 16.32 5.12
N PHE A 40 -5.23 17.50 4.83
CA PHE A 40 -6.06 17.72 3.65
C PHE A 40 -5.25 17.47 2.36
N LYS A 41 -4.05 18.07 2.25
CA LYS A 41 -3.20 17.94 1.05
C LYS A 41 -2.74 16.51 0.83
N ARG A 42 -2.13 15.87 1.83
CA ARG A 42 -1.57 14.51 1.67
C ARG A 42 -2.64 13.48 1.31
N ASN A 43 -3.82 13.55 1.94
CA ASN A 43 -4.92 12.64 1.62
C ASN A 43 -5.48 12.89 0.22
N ASP A 44 -5.58 14.16 -0.19
CA ASP A 44 -6.10 14.55 -1.50
C ASP A 44 -5.15 14.12 -2.63
N TRP A 45 -3.85 14.36 -2.47
CA TRP A 45 -2.81 13.98 -3.44
C TRP A 45 -2.71 12.46 -3.59
N LEU A 46 -2.73 11.72 -2.47
CA LEU A 46 -2.73 10.26 -2.53
C LEU A 46 -4.00 9.75 -3.24
N SER A 47 -5.17 10.34 -2.96
CA SER A 47 -6.41 9.97 -3.64
C SER A 47 -6.35 10.21 -5.15
N GLN A 48 -5.70 11.30 -5.58
CA GLN A 48 -5.46 11.60 -7.00
C GLN A 48 -4.55 10.59 -7.68
N ALA A 49 -3.50 10.12 -7.00
CA ALA A 49 -2.63 9.06 -7.51
C ALA A 49 -3.38 7.76 -7.77
N LEU A 50 -4.40 7.45 -6.95
CA LEU A 50 -5.29 6.31 -7.10
C LEU A 50 -6.38 6.49 -8.17
N GLY A 51 -6.38 7.62 -8.89
CA GLY A 51 -7.34 7.92 -9.96
C GLY A 51 -8.66 8.55 -9.48
N HIS A 52 -8.77 8.93 -8.20
CA HIS A 52 -9.92 9.65 -7.68
C HIS A 52 -9.76 11.16 -7.86
N LYS A 53 -10.86 11.92 -7.85
CA LYS A 53 -10.79 13.40 -7.97
C LYS A 53 -10.16 14.07 -6.73
N GLY A 54 -10.19 13.37 -5.60
CA GLY A 54 -9.73 13.85 -4.30
C GLY A 54 -10.25 12.95 -3.18
N HIS A 55 -9.97 13.33 -1.93
CA HIS A 55 -10.26 12.47 -0.77
C HIS A 55 -11.76 12.20 -0.56
N SER A 56 -12.63 13.18 -0.86
CA SER A 56 -14.08 13.02 -0.76
C SER A 56 -14.63 12.02 -1.79
N ASP A 57 -14.09 12.04 -3.01
CA ASP A 57 -14.47 11.10 -4.10
C ASP A 57 -14.05 9.67 -3.75
N LEU A 58 -12.83 9.49 -3.23
CA LEU A 58 -12.36 8.20 -2.73
C LEU A 58 -13.24 7.67 -1.60
N THR A 59 -13.59 8.51 -0.63
CA THR A 59 -14.45 8.11 0.51
C THR A 59 -15.85 7.72 0.04
N PHE A 60 -16.40 8.43 -0.93
CA PHE A 60 -17.70 8.11 -1.53
C PHE A 60 -17.63 6.77 -2.28
N PHE A 61 -16.59 6.57 -3.09
CA PHE A 61 -16.35 5.32 -3.79
C PHE A 61 -16.21 4.14 -2.82
N ALA A 62 -15.41 4.28 -1.76
CA ALA A 62 -15.23 3.25 -0.74
C ALA A 62 -16.55 2.82 -0.10
N LYS A 63 -17.44 3.78 0.18
CA LYS A 63 -18.79 3.51 0.70
C LYS A 63 -19.69 2.78 -0.30
N SER A 64 -19.54 3.04 -1.60
CA SER A 64 -20.32 2.35 -2.63
C SER A 64 -19.87 0.91 -2.87
N CYS A 65 -18.64 0.57 -2.51
CA CYS A 65 -18.06 -0.77 -2.69
C CYS A 65 -18.15 -1.65 -1.44
N ARG A 66 -19.09 -1.37 -0.52
CA ARG A 66 -19.17 -2.04 0.80
C ARG A 66 -19.30 -3.56 0.69
N ASP A 67 -20.05 -4.06 -0.28
CA ASP A 67 -20.32 -5.49 -0.42
C ASP A 67 -19.13 -6.27 -0.98
N SER A 68 -18.07 -5.58 -1.42
CA SER A 68 -16.80 -6.15 -1.89
C SER A 68 -15.65 -5.96 -0.89
N ASP A 69 -15.93 -5.42 0.29
CA ASP A 69 -14.92 -5.18 1.33
C ASP A 69 -14.58 -6.49 2.06
N THR A 70 -13.44 -7.09 1.71
CA THR A 70 -12.93 -8.30 2.35
C THR A 70 -12.18 -8.03 3.66
N SER A 71 -12.10 -6.76 4.10
CA SER A 71 -11.31 -6.32 5.25
C SER A 71 -9.81 -6.65 5.15
N GLU A 72 -9.31 -6.82 3.93
CA GLU A 72 -7.89 -7.03 3.65
C GLU A 72 -7.06 -5.77 3.91
N GLU A 73 -5.77 -5.97 4.20
CA GLU A 73 -4.82 -4.88 4.30
C GLU A 73 -4.64 -4.14 2.97
N LEU A 74 -4.37 -2.85 3.06
CA LEU A 74 -4.05 -1.98 1.93
C LEU A 74 -2.53 -1.85 1.74
N TYR A 75 -2.03 -2.27 0.59
CA TYR A 75 -0.62 -2.14 0.18
C TYR A 75 -0.50 -1.18 -1.01
N LEU A 76 -0.20 0.09 -0.76
CA LEU A 76 -0.22 1.12 -1.82
C LEU A 76 1.09 1.22 -2.61
N PHE A 77 2.19 0.78 -2.02
CA PHE A 77 3.54 0.93 -2.55
C PHE A 77 4.16 -0.42 -2.95
N CYS A 78 3.66 -1.53 -2.42
CA CYS A 78 4.15 -2.88 -2.74
C CYS A 78 3.33 -3.62 -3.81
N ASP A 79 2.03 -3.32 -3.95
CA ASP A 79 1.11 -4.14 -4.76
C ASP A 79 1.31 -3.95 -6.28
N ASP A 80 1.47 -2.70 -6.73
CA ASP A 80 1.62 -2.37 -8.16
C ASP A 80 2.66 -1.24 -8.36
N ASP A 81 3.69 -1.52 -9.17
CA ASP A 81 4.72 -0.55 -9.53
C ASP A 81 4.15 0.66 -10.31
N GLN A 82 3.07 0.48 -11.07
CA GLN A 82 2.38 1.59 -11.74
C GLN A 82 1.67 2.51 -10.75
N LEU A 83 1.08 1.92 -9.69
CA LEU A 83 0.47 2.68 -8.61
C LEU A 83 1.54 3.48 -7.86
N GLN A 84 2.64 2.82 -7.48
CA GLN A 84 3.77 3.49 -6.83
C GLN A 84 4.30 4.65 -7.68
N THR A 85 4.49 4.44 -8.98
CA THR A 85 4.92 5.48 -9.92
C THR A 85 3.94 6.64 -9.96
N ALA A 86 2.62 6.37 -9.99
CA ALA A 86 1.60 7.41 -9.98
C ALA A 86 1.61 8.24 -8.68
N ILE A 87 1.86 7.60 -7.53
CA ILE A 87 2.03 8.28 -6.24
C ILE A 87 3.23 9.23 -6.30
N ILE A 88 4.38 8.74 -6.76
CA ILE A 88 5.61 9.53 -6.90
C ILE A 88 5.38 10.73 -7.83
N ASP A 89 4.76 10.52 -9.00
CA ASP A 89 4.52 11.57 -9.98
C ASP A 89 3.60 12.68 -9.44
N ILE A 90 2.52 12.31 -8.76
CA ILE A 90 1.60 13.30 -8.16
C ILE A 90 2.31 14.12 -7.08
N PHE A 91 3.01 13.46 -6.15
CA PHE A 91 3.71 14.19 -5.08
C PHE A 91 4.84 15.07 -5.64
N SER A 92 5.60 14.59 -6.62
CA SER A 92 6.65 15.36 -7.29
C SER A 92 6.08 16.61 -7.99
N SER A 93 4.92 16.48 -8.64
CA SER A 93 4.24 17.62 -9.26
C SER A 93 3.74 18.65 -8.23
N LYS A 94 3.30 18.21 -7.04
CA LYS A 94 2.76 19.09 -6.00
C LYS A 94 3.84 19.73 -5.12
N LEU A 95 5.04 19.16 -5.11
CA LEU A 95 6.19 19.60 -4.32
C LEU A 95 7.38 19.91 -5.23
N PRO A 96 7.30 20.94 -6.10
CA PRO A 96 8.37 21.24 -7.06
C PRO A 96 9.69 21.66 -6.43
N SER A 97 9.68 22.02 -5.13
CA SER A 97 10.88 22.35 -4.35
C SER A 97 11.56 21.13 -3.72
N VAL A 98 10.92 19.96 -3.74
CA VAL A 98 11.47 18.72 -3.21
C VAL A 98 12.04 17.91 -4.39
N PRO A 99 13.31 17.48 -4.33
CA PRO A 99 13.88 16.61 -5.36
C PRO A 99 13.07 15.32 -5.50
N ARG A 100 12.84 14.87 -6.74
CA ARG A 100 12.07 13.65 -7.01
C ARG A 100 12.70 12.44 -6.31
N GLU A 101 14.02 12.41 -6.19
CA GLU A 101 14.79 11.35 -5.56
C GLU A 101 14.42 11.18 -4.07
N VAL A 102 14.06 12.27 -3.37
CA VAL A 102 13.58 12.21 -1.98
C VAL A 102 12.20 11.54 -1.92
N ILE A 103 11.33 11.83 -2.89
CA ILE A 103 10.00 11.24 -2.97
C ILE A 103 10.09 9.76 -3.34
N GLU A 104 11.01 9.40 -4.23
CA GLU A 104 11.33 8.01 -4.58
C GLU A 104 11.91 7.24 -3.39
N SER A 105 12.83 7.85 -2.63
CA SER A 105 13.37 7.31 -1.38
C SER A 105 12.28 7.03 -0.35
N ALA A 106 11.40 8.00 -0.10
CA ALA A 106 10.27 7.83 0.79
C ALA A 106 9.31 6.72 0.30
N ALA A 107 9.06 6.64 -1.00
CA ALA A 107 8.19 5.61 -1.58
C ALA A 107 8.81 4.21 -1.46
N PHE A 108 10.14 4.10 -1.57
CA PHE A 108 10.88 2.86 -1.34
C PHE A 108 10.78 2.43 0.13
N GLN A 109 10.92 3.35 1.09
CA GLN A 109 10.76 3.04 2.51
C GLN A 109 9.35 2.57 2.85
N MET A 110 8.32 3.21 2.27
CA MET A 110 6.94 2.74 2.39
C MET A 110 6.78 1.32 1.83
N LYS A 111 7.31 1.04 0.62
CA LYS A 111 7.27 -0.30 0.00
C LYS A 111 7.92 -1.36 0.89
N MET A 112 9.08 -1.07 1.47
CA MET A 112 9.76 -2.00 2.37
C MET A 112 8.92 -2.26 3.63
N GLY A 113 8.35 -1.21 4.24
CA GLY A 113 7.49 -1.37 5.42
C GLY A 113 6.24 -2.21 5.13
N GLU A 114 5.60 -1.99 3.98
CA GLU A 114 4.48 -2.79 3.50
C GLU A 114 4.87 -4.25 3.24
N TYR A 115 5.99 -4.48 2.57
CA TYR A 115 6.51 -5.81 2.28
C TYR A 115 6.79 -6.61 3.57
N PHE A 116 7.36 -5.96 4.59
CA PHE A 116 7.58 -6.60 5.89
C PHE A 116 6.26 -6.96 6.60
N ARG A 117 5.20 -6.15 6.49
CA ARG A 117 3.88 -6.53 7.04
C ARG A 117 3.31 -7.74 6.31
N MET A 118 3.38 -7.74 4.98
CA MET A 118 2.92 -8.84 4.15
C MET A 118 3.60 -10.16 4.53
N LEU A 119 4.92 -10.17 4.71
CA LEU A 119 5.67 -11.37 5.10
C LEU A 119 5.42 -11.85 6.55
N ASN A 120 5.04 -10.95 7.46
CA ASN A 120 4.80 -11.28 8.87
C ASN A 120 3.30 -11.50 9.18
N THR A 121 2.45 -11.57 8.17
CA THR A 121 1.05 -11.93 8.36
C THR A 121 0.99 -13.39 8.78
N PRO A 122 0.44 -13.75 9.95
CA PRO A 122 0.40 -15.13 10.39
C PRO A 122 -0.35 -15.98 9.37
N LEU A 123 0.28 -17.07 8.93
CA LEU A 123 -0.34 -18.08 8.06
C LEU A 123 -1.70 -18.44 8.64
N THR A 124 -2.72 -18.45 7.78
CA THR A 124 -4.04 -18.95 8.17
C THR A 124 -3.93 -20.43 8.55
N GLU A 125 -4.88 -20.92 9.36
CA GLU A 125 -4.92 -22.36 9.72
C GLU A 125 -4.88 -23.25 8.47
N GLU A 126 -5.56 -22.85 7.39
CA GLU A 126 -5.56 -23.55 6.10
C GLU A 126 -4.17 -23.59 5.43
N GLU A 127 -3.42 -22.49 5.44
CA GLU A 127 -2.08 -22.45 4.86
C GLU A 127 -1.07 -23.23 5.71
N SER A 128 -1.22 -23.21 7.05
CA SER A 128 -0.43 -24.02 7.97
C SER A 128 -0.68 -25.53 7.78
N GLU A 129 -1.93 -25.91 7.50
CA GLU A 129 -2.33 -27.29 7.25
C GLU A 129 -1.84 -27.77 5.87
N ALA A 130 -1.90 -26.91 4.85
CA ALA A 130 -1.36 -27.19 3.52
C ALA A 130 0.16 -27.41 3.54
N LEU A 131 0.90 -26.60 4.29
CA LEU A 131 2.34 -26.76 4.48
C LEU A 131 2.69 -28.01 5.29
N SER A 132 1.88 -28.34 6.30
CA SER A 132 2.04 -29.59 7.07
C SER A 132 1.82 -30.84 6.21
N LYS A 133 0.93 -30.79 5.21
CA LYS A 133 0.71 -31.87 4.24
C LYS A 133 1.84 -32.01 3.21
N LEU A 134 2.58 -30.93 2.93
CA LEU A 134 3.76 -30.95 2.05
C LEU A 134 5.02 -31.49 2.75
N GLY A 135 5.13 -31.36 4.07
CA GLY A 135 6.24 -31.92 4.86
C GLY A 135 6.13 -33.42 5.17
N GLY A 136 5.03 -34.07 4.76
CA GLY A 136 4.72 -35.46 5.08
C GLY A 136 4.96 -36.45 3.94
N TYR A 137 6.11 -36.38 3.26
CA TYR A 137 6.55 -37.46 2.36
C TYR A 137 8.04 -37.76 2.56
N GLY A 138 8.31 -38.94 3.12
CA GLY A 138 9.57 -39.65 2.93
C GLY A 138 10.48 -39.80 4.15
N MET A 139 10.13 -40.71 5.06
CA MET A 139 11.09 -41.73 5.47
C MET A 139 10.38 -43.07 5.40
N ASP A 140 10.49 -43.70 4.23
CA ASP A 140 10.24 -45.12 4.06
C ASP A 140 11.39 -45.82 4.80
N ASP A 141 11.11 -46.34 5.99
CA ASP A 141 12.03 -47.19 6.76
C ASP A 141 12.18 -48.52 6.02
N THR A 142 12.97 -48.51 4.95
CA THR A 142 13.51 -49.74 4.35
C THR A 142 15.04 -49.67 4.37
N TYR A 143 15.61 -50.77 4.89
CA TYR A 143 17.04 -51.14 4.96
C TYR A 143 17.87 -50.59 6.14
N TYR A 144 18.15 -51.46 7.12
CA TYR A 144 19.42 -52.22 7.16
C TYR A 144 19.35 -53.35 8.22
N GLY A 145 19.76 -54.57 7.81
CA GLY A 145 20.44 -55.56 8.66
C GLY A 145 19.58 -56.59 9.38
#